data_AF-A0A972DKC8-F1
#
_entry.id   AF-A0A972DKC8-F1
#
_cell.length_a   1.000
_cell.length_b   1.000
_cell.length_c   1.000
_cell.angle_alpha   90.00
_cell.angle_beta   90.00
_cell.angle_gamma   90.00
#
_symmetry.space_group_name_H-M   'P 1'
#
loop_
_entity.id
_entity.type
_entity.pdbx_description
1 polymer ?
#
loop_
_entity_poly.entity_id
_entity_poly.type
_entity_poly.pdbx_seq_one_letter_code
_entity_poly.pdbx_strand_id
1 'polypeptide(L)'
;MWDHYNDPGYYFNSRILYQDIKNLADIGLNGFNSCQVQRAFYPTGLPMYVMAKTLWNTNIAFDDIAVEYFNAAYGTYGPQVLEYMKTLSELFDPYYIRGEKQFNDPEALEKFNKVPNTIQSFDSVIKEGLMYPDSSVAQSFLYLDIHAKGALIYADFLRLAASGSIQEAKEKRNEFFDYYRKNEMLVQNVLDVYEMINTMQRKRYWTER
;
A
#
# COMPACT_ATOMS: atom_id res chain seq x y z
N MET A 1 -3.18 11.93 -6.71
CA MET A 1 -2.37 10.77 -7.13
C MET A 1 -3.15 9.51 -6.78
N TRP A 2 -3.86 8.93 -7.74
CA TRP A 2 -4.73 7.75 -7.51
C TRP A 2 -3.95 6.43 -7.46
N ASP A 3 -2.73 6.47 -7.99
CA ASP A 3 -1.88 5.31 -8.17
C ASP A 3 -1.39 4.68 -6.85
N HIS A 4 -1.46 5.42 -5.75
CA HIS A 4 -1.07 4.90 -4.43
C HIS A 4 -1.88 3.64 -4.05
N TYR A 5 -3.17 3.56 -4.40
CA TYR A 5 -3.99 2.36 -4.16
C TYR A 5 -3.55 1.12 -4.95
N ASN A 6 -2.61 1.24 -5.89
CA ASN A 6 -2.09 0.13 -6.69
C ASN A 6 -0.92 -0.60 -6.04
N ASP A 7 -0.45 -0.12 -4.89
CA ASP A 7 0.64 -0.72 -4.15
C ASP A 7 0.24 -0.82 -2.67
N PRO A 8 -0.33 -1.94 -2.21
CA PRO A 8 -0.70 -2.10 -0.80
C PRO A 8 0.47 -1.92 0.17
N GLY A 9 1.72 -2.16 -0.27
CA GLY A 9 2.90 -1.98 0.56
C GLY A 9 3.51 -0.56 0.53
N TYR A 10 3.07 0.30 -0.39
CA TYR A 10 3.60 1.66 -0.67
C TYR A 10 5.10 1.77 -0.98
N TYR A 11 5.90 0.70 -0.87
CA TYR A 11 7.33 0.78 -1.05
C TYR A 11 7.71 0.97 -2.53
N PHE A 12 7.04 0.26 -3.43
CA PHE A 12 7.26 0.39 -4.88
C PHE A 12 6.91 1.80 -5.34
N ASN A 13 5.71 2.27 -5.02
CA ASN A 13 5.24 3.60 -5.41
C ASN A 13 6.09 4.72 -4.79
N SER A 14 6.57 4.56 -3.55
CA SER A 14 7.47 5.54 -2.94
C SER A 14 8.80 5.63 -3.68
N ARG A 15 9.34 4.51 -4.17
CA ARG A 15 10.58 4.48 -4.95
C ARG A 15 10.40 5.14 -6.32
N ILE A 16 9.26 4.94 -6.98
CA ILE A 16 8.92 5.65 -8.22
C ILE A 16 8.84 7.15 -7.96
N LEU A 17 8.10 7.58 -6.94
CA LEU A 17 7.98 8.99 -6.58
C LEU A 17 9.33 9.65 -6.24
N TYR A 18 10.20 8.93 -5.54
CA TYR A 18 11.59 9.35 -5.30
C TYR A 18 12.35 9.60 -6.62
N GLN A 19 12.26 8.66 -7.56
CA GLN A 19 12.96 8.75 -8.83
C GLN A 19 12.42 9.89 -9.69
N ASP A 20 11.10 10.05 -9.74
CA ASP A 20 10.44 11.14 -10.47
C ASP A 20 10.91 12.50 -9.98
N ILE A 21 10.95 12.70 -8.65
CA ILE A 21 11.39 13.97 -8.05
C ILE A 21 12.85 14.29 -8.40
N LYS A 22 13.73 13.28 -8.36
CA LYS A 22 15.15 13.48 -8.70
C LYS A 22 15.35 13.87 -10.16
N ASN A 23 14.51 13.37 -11.04
CA ASN A 23 14.60 13.61 -12.49
C ASN A 23 13.90 14.92 -12.93
N LEU A 24 13.24 15.66 -12.04
CA LEU A 24 12.56 16.92 -12.38
C LEU A 24 13.51 17.94 -13.01
N ALA A 25 14.74 18.04 -12.50
CA ALA A 25 15.74 18.97 -13.00
C ALA A 25 16.14 18.68 -14.44
N ASP A 26 16.15 17.40 -14.85
CA ASP A 26 16.51 16.96 -16.19
C ASP A 26 15.50 17.45 -17.25
N ILE A 27 14.27 17.74 -16.83
CA ILE A 27 13.22 18.30 -17.68
C ILE A 27 12.97 19.79 -17.42
N GLY A 28 13.89 20.47 -16.72
CA GLY A 28 13.82 21.92 -16.47
C GLY A 28 12.85 22.33 -15.36
N LEU A 29 12.41 21.41 -14.51
CA LEU A 29 11.56 21.68 -13.35
C LEU A 29 12.39 21.73 -12.05
N ASN A 30 12.10 22.69 -11.18
CA ASN A 30 12.84 22.92 -9.93
C ASN A 30 12.02 22.60 -8.66
N GLY A 31 10.87 21.94 -8.82
CA GLY A 31 10.01 21.60 -7.71
C GLY A 31 8.78 20.83 -8.17
N PHE A 32 8.06 20.29 -7.19
CA PHE A 32 6.84 19.53 -7.40
C PHE A 32 5.81 19.99 -6.36
N ASN A 33 4.64 20.41 -6.84
CA ASN A 33 3.48 20.66 -6.01
C ASN A 33 2.36 19.72 -6.46
N SER A 34 1.80 18.95 -5.54
CA SER A 34 0.82 17.93 -5.85
C SER A 34 -0.48 18.16 -5.10
N CYS A 35 -1.59 18.24 -5.85
CA CYS A 35 -2.96 18.36 -5.34
C CYS A 35 -3.47 17.03 -4.73
N GLN A 36 -2.65 16.39 -3.90
CA GLN A 36 -2.84 15.05 -3.38
C GLN A 36 -4.24 14.82 -2.79
N VAL A 37 -4.65 13.55 -2.74
CA VAL A 37 -5.82 13.18 -1.93
C VAL A 37 -5.56 13.57 -0.48
N GLN A 38 -6.57 14.10 0.20
CA GLN A 38 -6.38 14.71 1.52
C GLN A 38 -5.94 13.69 2.59
N ARG A 39 -6.23 12.41 2.36
CA ARG A 39 -5.99 11.30 3.30
C ARG A 39 -5.18 10.19 2.63
N ALA A 40 -3.87 10.43 2.51
CA ALA A 40 -2.91 9.60 1.78
C ALA A 40 -1.89 8.88 2.68
N PHE A 41 -2.23 8.65 3.96
CA PHE A 41 -1.28 8.16 4.99
C PHE A 41 -1.57 6.73 5.45
N TYR A 42 -2.48 6.03 4.77
CA TYR A 42 -2.85 4.65 5.06
C TYR A 42 -2.40 3.71 3.94
N PRO A 43 -1.75 2.56 4.20
CA PRO A 43 -1.46 2.02 5.53
C PRO A 43 -0.24 2.68 6.22
N THR A 44 0.59 3.39 5.43
CA THR A 44 1.71 4.19 5.92
C THR A 44 1.75 5.54 5.21
N GLY A 45 2.44 6.50 5.80
CA GLY A 45 2.75 7.80 5.19
C GLY A 45 4.03 7.82 4.35
N LEU A 46 4.63 6.66 4.04
CA LEU A 46 5.93 6.57 3.37
C LEU A 46 6.01 7.40 2.07
N PRO A 47 5.03 7.36 1.13
CA PRO A 47 5.13 8.13 -0.10
C PRO A 47 5.22 9.63 0.14
N MET A 48 4.41 10.14 1.08
CA MET A 48 4.40 11.56 1.42
C MET A 48 5.68 11.99 2.13
N TYR A 49 6.22 11.13 2.99
CA TYR A 49 7.49 11.37 3.68
C TYR A 49 8.67 11.40 2.69
N VAL A 50 8.71 10.43 1.77
CA VAL A 50 9.70 10.38 0.68
C VAL A 50 9.61 11.61 -0.21
N MET A 51 8.40 12.02 -0.59
CA MET A 51 8.19 13.23 -1.37
C MET A 51 8.79 14.46 -0.68
N ALA A 52 8.48 14.66 0.60
CA ALA A 52 8.99 15.80 1.36
C ALA A 52 10.52 15.80 1.49
N LYS A 53 11.11 14.66 1.88
CA LYS A 53 12.57 14.54 2.07
C LYS A 53 13.34 14.72 0.77
N THR A 54 12.85 14.17 -0.32
CA THR A 54 13.51 14.24 -1.63
C THR A 54 13.41 15.64 -2.24
N LEU A 55 12.28 16.34 -2.07
CA LEU A 55 12.13 17.73 -2.50
C LEU A 55 13.03 18.69 -1.70
N TRP A 56 13.28 18.37 -0.43
CA TRP A 56 14.21 19.13 0.40
C TRP A 56 15.68 18.87 0.03
N ASN A 57 16.04 17.61 -0.22
CA ASN A 57 17.41 17.21 -0.56
C ASN A 57 17.40 16.07 -1.58
N THR A 58 17.71 16.35 -2.84
CA THR A 58 17.75 15.35 -3.92
C THR A 58 18.91 14.36 -3.83
N ASN A 59 19.91 14.63 -2.97
CA ASN A 59 21.06 13.76 -2.76
C ASN A 59 20.85 12.67 -1.71
N ILE A 60 19.77 12.73 -0.91
CA ILE A 60 19.48 11.69 0.09
C ILE A 60 19.12 10.37 -0.60
N ALA A 61 19.60 9.24 -0.06
CA ALA A 61 19.31 7.92 -0.61
C ALA A 61 17.90 7.47 -0.19
N PHE A 62 17.18 6.80 -1.09
CA PHE A 62 15.83 6.32 -0.81
C PHE A 62 15.76 5.39 0.40
N ASP A 63 16.72 4.45 0.51
CA ASP A 63 16.72 3.46 1.59
C ASP A 63 16.95 4.12 2.96
N ASP A 64 17.75 5.19 3.03
CA ASP A 64 17.96 5.97 4.26
C ASP A 64 16.65 6.65 4.70
N ILE A 65 15.88 7.22 3.76
CA ILE A 65 14.58 7.84 4.05
C ILE A 65 13.60 6.77 4.58
N ALA A 66 13.56 5.60 3.94
CA ALA A 66 12.66 4.53 4.36
C ALA A 66 13.00 4.02 5.77
N VAL A 67 14.28 3.79 6.06
CA VAL A 67 14.75 3.38 7.40
C VAL A 67 14.40 4.44 8.44
N GLU A 68 14.67 5.73 8.16
CA GLU A 68 14.30 6.84 9.05
C GLU A 68 12.81 6.85 9.34
N TYR A 69 11.97 6.73 8.30
CA TYR A 69 10.51 6.73 8.42
C TYR A 69 9.99 5.58 9.28
N PHE A 70 10.38 4.33 8.98
CA PHE A 70 9.84 3.18 9.68
C PHE A 70 10.33 3.08 11.13
N ASN A 71 11.58 3.49 11.40
CA ASN A 71 12.07 3.57 12.78
C ASN A 71 11.30 4.62 13.58
N ALA A 72 10.96 5.75 12.98
CA ALA A 72 10.17 6.78 13.65
C ALA A 72 8.70 6.35 13.89
N ALA A 73 8.07 5.71 12.89
CA ALA A 73 6.66 5.35 12.95
C ALA A 73 6.38 4.07 13.76
N TYR A 74 7.33 3.12 13.81
CA TYR A 74 7.13 1.80 14.41
C TYR A 74 8.13 1.47 15.53
N GLY A 75 8.97 2.42 15.93
CA GLY A 75 9.95 2.25 17.01
C GLY A 75 10.93 1.11 16.73
N THR A 76 11.14 0.25 17.72
CA THR A 76 12.08 -0.89 17.62
C THR A 76 11.70 -1.90 16.54
N TYR A 77 10.43 -1.94 16.12
CA TYR A 77 9.94 -2.82 15.05
C TYR A 77 10.11 -2.24 13.65
N GLY A 78 10.63 -1.01 13.52
CA GLY A 78 10.84 -0.32 12.25
C GLY A 78 11.44 -1.19 11.14
N PRO A 79 12.57 -1.87 11.37
CA PRO A 79 13.18 -2.74 10.35
C PRO A 79 12.28 -3.90 9.91
N GLN A 80 11.52 -4.49 10.82
CA GLN A 80 10.60 -5.59 10.52
C GLN A 80 9.40 -5.10 9.69
N VAL A 81 8.84 -3.95 10.04
CA VAL A 81 7.71 -3.37 9.30
C VAL A 81 8.15 -2.88 7.91
N LEU A 82 9.34 -2.29 7.78
CA LEU A 82 9.92 -1.93 6.49
C LEU A 82 10.00 -3.15 5.56
N GLU A 83 10.60 -4.24 6.02
CA GLU A 83 10.74 -5.45 5.22
C GLU A 83 9.38 -6.09 4.88
N TYR A 84 8.44 -6.07 5.82
CA TYR A 84 7.07 -6.52 5.59
C TYR A 84 6.38 -5.71 4.48
N MET A 85 6.43 -4.37 4.54
CA MET A 85 5.79 -3.49 3.55
C MET A 85 6.46 -3.58 2.17
N LYS A 86 7.79 -3.75 2.14
CA LYS A 86 8.52 -4.05 0.91
C LYS A 86 8.08 -5.37 0.30
N THR A 87 8.01 -6.43 1.09
CA THR A 87 7.56 -7.76 0.65
C THR A 87 6.13 -7.70 0.12
N LEU A 88 5.21 -7.00 0.79
CA LEU A 88 3.85 -6.82 0.30
C LEU A 88 3.83 -6.09 -1.05
N SER A 89 4.63 -5.03 -1.23
CA SER A 89 4.71 -4.32 -2.51
C SER A 89 5.16 -5.26 -3.64
N GLU A 90 6.12 -6.15 -3.38
CA GLU A 90 6.58 -7.13 -4.36
C GLU A 90 5.51 -8.18 -4.69
N LEU A 91 4.83 -8.72 -3.66
CA LEU A 91 3.82 -9.76 -3.82
C LEU A 91 2.51 -9.26 -4.45
N PHE A 92 2.14 -8.01 -4.20
CA PHE A 92 0.92 -7.43 -4.78
C PHE A 92 1.08 -7.02 -6.25
N ASP A 93 2.30 -7.01 -6.79
CA ASP A 93 2.61 -6.73 -8.19
C ASP A 93 1.88 -5.47 -8.72
N PRO A 94 2.38 -4.25 -8.39
CA PRO A 94 1.71 -3.01 -8.76
C PRO A 94 1.42 -2.88 -10.25
N TYR A 95 2.24 -3.48 -11.13
CA TYR A 95 1.99 -3.53 -12.56
C TYR A 95 0.75 -4.35 -12.91
N TYR A 96 0.55 -5.51 -12.27
CA TYR A 96 -0.68 -6.28 -12.40
C TYR A 96 -1.90 -5.48 -11.91
N ILE A 97 -1.82 -4.84 -10.74
CA ILE A 97 -2.95 -4.08 -10.16
C ILE A 97 -3.31 -2.86 -11.02
N ARG A 98 -2.34 -2.25 -11.71
CA ARG A 98 -2.56 -1.18 -12.71
C ARG A 98 -3.24 -1.68 -13.99
N GLY A 99 -3.24 -2.99 -14.25
CA GLY A 99 -3.76 -3.59 -15.47
C GLY A 99 -2.76 -3.59 -16.62
N GLU A 100 -1.46 -3.52 -16.33
CA GLU A 100 -0.37 -3.55 -17.32
C GLU A 100 0.03 -4.98 -17.71
N LYS A 101 -0.46 -5.97 -16.95
CA LYS A 101 -0.27 -7.41 -17.19
C LYS A 101 -1.58 -8.07 -17.62
N GLN A 102 -1.49 -9.29 -18.16
CA GLN A 102 -2.66 -10.09 -18.53
C GLN A 102 -3.50 -10.47 -17.29
N PHE A 103 -4.78 -10.76 -17.51
CA PHE A 103 -5.73 -10.94 -16.40
C PHE A 103 -5.50 -12.29 -15.76
N ASN A 104 -5.24 -13.30 -16.60
CA ASN A 104 -4.86 -14.65 -16.21
C ASN A 104 -3.34 -14.80 -16.18
N ASP A 105 -2.66 -13.99 -15.37
CA ASP A 105 -1.20 -14.01 -15.25
C ASP A 105 -0.74 -15.04 -14.19
N PRO A 106 -0.03 -16.12 -14.59
CA PRO A 106 0.39 -17.16 -13.66
C PRO A 106 1.50 -16.73 -12.69
N GLU A 107 2.33 -15.74 -13.06
CA GLU A 107 3.34 -15.18 -12.15
C GLU A 107 2.66 -14.37 -11.05
N ALA A 108 1.68 -13.53 -11.43
CA ALA A 108 0.88 -12.77 -10.47
C ALA A 108 0.12 -13.72 -9.53
N LEU A 109 -0.48 -14.78 -10.06
CA LEU A 109 -1.15 -15.81 -9.26
C LEU A 109 -0.22 -16.45 -8.23
N GLU A 110 1.01 -16.81 -8.62
CA GLU A 110 2.01 -17.37 -7.70
C GLU A 110 2.36 -16.39 -6.57
N LYS A 111 2.50 -15.11 -6.88
CA LYS A 111 2.76 -14.06 -5.87
C LYS A 111 1.58 -13.92 -4.91
N PHE A 112 0.35 -13.82 -5.40
CA PHE A 112 -0.84 -13.68 -4.54
C PHE A 112 -1.04 -14.89 -3.61
N ASN A 113 -0.67 -16.09 -4.05
CA ASN A 113 -0.71 -17.29 -3.21
C ASN A 113 0.25 -17.23 -1.99
N LYS A 114 1.28 -16.38 -2.03
CA LYS A 114 2.25 -16.22 -0.92
C LYS A 114 1.79 -15.20 0.12
N VAL A 115 0.92 -14.26 -0.26
CA VAL A 115 0.46 -13.15 0.61
C VAL A 115 -0.12 -13.63 1.94
N PRO A 116 -1.02 -14.65 2.00
CA PRO A 116 -1.59 -15.08 3.27
C PRO A 116 -0.55 -15.54 4.30
N ASN A 117 0.46 -16.31 3.86
CA ASN A 117 1.53 -16.77 4.72
C ASN A 117 2.41 -15.61 5.19
N THR A 118 2.73 -14.65 4.31
CA THR A 118 3.47 -13.45 4.68
C THR A 118 2.74 -12.65 5.75
N ILE A 119 1.45 -12.39 5.58
CA ILE A 119 0.64 -11.66 6.56
C ILE A 119 0.57 -12.43 7.88
N GLN A 120 0.25 -13.73 7.84
CA GLN A 120 0.15 -14.56 9.04
C GLN A 120 1.47 -14.63 9.82
N SER A 121 2.60 -14.66 9.13
CA SER A 121 3.92 -14.67 9.78
C SER A 121 4.24 -13.38 10.54
N PHE A 122 3.53 -12.29 10.24
CA PHE A 122 3.72 -10.97 10.84
C PHE A 122 2.72 -10.66 11.97
N ASP A 123 1.73 -11.54 12.21
CA ASP A 123 0.66 -11.35 13.20
C ASP A 123 1.18 -11.07 14.61
N SER A 124 2.25 -11.74 15.05
CA SER A 124 2.80 -11.54 16.39
C SER A 124 3.38 -10.13 16.55
N VAL A 125 4.08 -9.64 15.54
CA VAL A 125 4.66 -8.29 15.52
C VAL A 125 3.56 -7.23 15.59
N ILE A 126 2.47 -7.42 14.84
CA ILE A 126 1.31 -6.53 14.90
C ILE A 126 0.70 -6.52 16.31
N LYS A 127 0.47 -7.70 16.91
CA LYS A 127 -0.12 -7.82 18.25
C LYS A 127 0.73 -7.16 19.33
N GLU A 128 2.05 -7.35 19.27
CA GLU A 128 2.99 -6.69 20.19
C GLU A 128 3.01 -5.17 19.98
N GLY A 129 3.02 -4.73 18.72
CA GLY A 129 2.99 -3.31 18.36
C GLY A 129 1.70 -2.58 18.77
N LEU A 130 0.56 -3.26 18.80
CA LEU A 130 -0.70 -2.70 19.33
C LEU A 130 -0.61 -2.37 20.84
N MET A 131 0.28 -3.04 21.58
CA MET A 131 0.51 -2.83 23.01
C MET A 131 1.71 -1.91 23.28
N TYR A 132 2.26 -1.27 22.24
CA TYR A 132 3.45 -0.44 22.38
C TYR A 132 3.17 0.77 23.31
N PRO A 133 4.10 1.13 24.23
CA PRO A 133 3.83 2.18 25.23
C PRO A 133 3.57 3.57 24.63
N ASP A 134 4.23 3.89 23.53
CA ASP A 134 3.99 5.13 22.78
C ASP A 134 2.70 5.00 21.95
N SER A 135 1.74 5.88 22.21
CA SER A 135 0.42 5.84 21.56
C SER A 135 0.47 6.11 20.06
N SER A 136 1.46 6.87 19.56
CA SER A 136 1.61 7.16 18.13
C SER A 136 2.13 5.92 17.39
N VAL A 137 3.05 5.18 18.01
CA VAL A 137 3.53 3.90 17.49
C VAL A 137 2.40 2.86 17.51
N ALA A 138 1.68 2.74 18.62
CA ALA A 138 0.52 1.83 18.72
C ALA A 138 -0.57 2.17 17.69
N GLN A 139 -0.80 3.46 17.42
CA GLN A 139 -1.73 3.92 16.38
C GLN A 139 -1.28 3.50 14.97
N SER A 140 0.02 3.54 14.69
CA SER A 140 0.58 3.06 13.41
C SER A 140 0.37 1.54 13.25
N PHE A 141 0.47 0.78 14.34
CA PHE A 141 0.16 -0.64 14.37
C PHE A 141 -1.34 -0.95 14.23
N LEU A 142 -2.23 -0.09 14.75
CA LEU A 142 -3.67 -0.23 14.51
C LEU A 142 -4.00 -0.11 13.02
N TYR A 143 -3.39 0.84 12.32
CA TYR A 143 -3.56 0.95 10.87
C TYR A 143 -3.01 -0.27 10.14
N LEU A 144 -1.88 -0.80 10.60
CA LEU A 144 -1.27 -2.00 10.03
C LEU A 144 -2.12 -3.27 10.26
N ASP A 145 -2.77 -3.43 11.42
CA ASP A 145 -3.69 -4.54 11.71
C ASP A 145 -4.92 -4.51 10.78
N ILE A 146 -5.54 -3.32 10.64
CA ILE A 146 -6.67 -3.14 9.71
C ILE A 146 -6.20 -3.41 8.27
N HIS A 147 -4.99 -2.97 7.93
CA HIS A 147 -4.42 -3.20 6.61
C HIS A 147 -4.17 -4.67 6.33
N ALA A 148 -3.56 -5.41 7.27
CA ALA A 148 -3.30 -6.83 7.13
C ALA A 148 -4.58 -7.62 6.81
N LYS A 149 -5.66 -7.35 7.56
CA LYS A 149 -6.97 -7.98 7.33
C LYS A 149 -7.58 -7.61 5.98
N GLY A 150 -7.53 -6.33 5.59
CA GLY A 150 -7.99 -5.89 4.27
C GLY A 150 -7.17 -6.48 3.13
N ALA A 151 -5.85 -6.55 3.29
CA ALA A 151 -4.91 -7.10 2.32
C ALA A 151 -5.13 -8.60 2.07
N LEU A 152 -5.52 -9.38 3.09
CA LEU A 152 -5.91 -10.78 2.91
C LEU A 152 -7.13 -10.93 1.97
N ILE A 153 -8.18 -10.13 2.20
CA ILE A 153 -9.38 -10.15 1.36
C ILE A 153 -9.04 -9.69 -0.07
N TYR A 154 -8.17 -8.68 -0.19
CA TYR A 154 -7.72 -8.18 -1.48
C TYR A 154 -6.87 -9.19 -2.26
N ALA A 155 -5.97 -9.90 -1.58
CA ALA A 155 -5.17 -10.96 -2.18
C ALA A 155 -6.05 -12.11 -2.69
N ASP A 156 -7.10 -12.48 -1.96
CA ASP A 156 -8.09 -13.45 -2.42
C ASP A 156 -8.82 -13.00 -3.69
N PHE A 157 -9.24 -11.73 -3.74
CA PHE A 157 -9.79 -11.14 -4.95
C PHE A 157 -8.82 -11.24 -6.14
N LEU A 158 -7.57 -10.81 -5.95
CA LEU A 158 -6.56 -10.82 -7.02
C LEU A 158 -6.19 -12.24 -7.46
N ARG A 159 -6.15 -13.20 -6.53
CA ARG A 159 -5.94 -14.63 -6.82
C ARG A 159 -7.04 -15.20 -7.69
N LEU A 160 -8.31 -14.97 -7.33
CA LEU A 160 -9.47 -15.42 -8.12
C LEU A 160 -9.50 -14.76 -9.50
N ALA A 161 -9.14 -13.48 -9.57
CA ALA A 161 -9.03 -12.80 -10.83
C ALA A 161 -7.90 -13.38 -11.69
N ALA A 162 -6.71 -13.58 -11.11
CA ALA A 162 -5.56 -14.19 -11.79
C ALA A 162 -5.81 -15.64 -12.26
N SER A 163 -6.71 -16.37 -11.60
CA SER A 163 -7.13 -17.71 -12.00
C SER A 163 -8.28 -17.75 -13.03
N GLY A 164 -8.85 -16.60 -13.39
CA GLY A 164 -10.00 -16.52 -14.32
C GLY A 164 -11.37 -16.73 -13.67
N SER A 165 -11.46 -16.79 -12.34
CA SER A 165 -12.70 -16.98 -11.56
C SER A 165 -13.41 -15.65 -11.34
N ILE A 166 -13.98 -15.09 -12.41
CA ILE A 166 -14.46 -13.68 -12.46
C ILE A 166 -15.60 -13.42 -11.47
N GLN A 167 -16.55 -14.34 -11.32
CA GLN A 167 -17.73 -14.11 -10.48
C GLN A 167 -17.36 -14.11 -8.98
N GLU A 168 -16.57 -15.08 -8.56
CA GLU A 168 -16.04 -15.19 -7.20
C GLU A 168 -15.12 -14.01 -6.88
N ALA A 169 -14.32 -13.56 -7.85
CA ALA A 169 -13.50 -12.36 -7.69
C ALA A 169 -14.38 -11.11 -7.41
N LYS A 170 -15.50 -10.94 -8.13
CA LYS A 170 -16.42 -9.81 -7.89
C LYS A 170 -17.00 -9.84 -6.47
N GLU A 171 -17.33 -11.02 -5.94
CA GLU A 171 -17.82 -11.18 -4.57
C GLU A 171 -16.75 -10.78 -3.55
N LYS A 172 -15.51 -11.28 -3.70
CA LYS A 172 -14.39 -10.90 -2.83
C LYS A 172 -14.04 -9.43 -2.90
N ARG A 173 -14.15 -8.80 -4.07
CA ARG A 173 -13.99 -7.35 -4.20
C ARG A 173 -15.04 -6.58 -3.39
N ASN A 174 -16.29 -7.02 -3.43
CA ASN A 174 -17.35 -6.37 -2.67
C ASN A 174 -17.12 -6.56 -1.16
N GLU A 175 -16.68 -7.74 -0.73
CA GLU A 175 -16.26 -8.01 0.65
C GLU A 175 -15.13 -7.08 1.10
N PHE A 176 -14.12 -6.86 0.25
CA PHE A 176 -13.03 -5.91 0.50
C PHE A 176 -13.55 -4.48 0.70
N PHE A 177 -14.46 -4.01 -0.15
CA PHE A 177 -15.05 -2.68 0.02
C PHE A 177 -15.91 -2.57 1.28
N ASP A 178 -16.70 -3.59 1.60
CA ASP A 178 -17.50 -3.62 2.82
C ASP A 178 -16.65 -3.66 4.09
N TYR A 179 -15.50 -4.32 4.04
CA TYR A 179 -14.52 -4.30 5.13
C TYR A 179 -14.07 -2.88 5.46
N TYR A 180 -13.69 -2.09 4.44
CA TYR A 180 -13.25 -0.70 4.67
C TYR A 180 -14.38 0.24 5.08
N ARG A 181 -15.60 0.05 4.55
CA ARG A 181 -16.78 0.79 5.03
C ARG A 181 -17.03 0.55 6.52
N LYS A 182 -16.93 -0.70 6.98
CA LYS A 182 -17.10 -1.06 8.40
C LYS A 182 -16.02 -0.47 9.30
N ASN A 183 -14.80 -0.30 8.78
CA ASN A 183 -13.67 0.23 9.53
C ASN A 183 -13.46 1.74 9.32
N GLU A 184 -14.32 2.42 8.56
CA GLU A 184 -14.11 3.82 8.14
C GLU A 184 -13.87 4.74 9.34
N MET A 185 -14.64 4.59 10.42
CA MET A 185 -14.48 5.41 11.63
C MET A 185 -13.09 5.31 12.26
N LEU A 186 -12.38 4.19 12.06
CA LEU A 186 -11.03 3.95 12.59
C LEU A 186 -9.93 4.52 11.67
N VAL A 187 -10.18 4.62 10.36
CA VAL A 187 -9.17 4.99 9.36
C VAL A 187 -9.43 6.32 8.66
N GLN A 188 -10.61 6.93 8.86
CA GLN A 188 -11.03 8.16 8.16
C GLN A 188 -10.15 9.38 8.37
N ASN A 189 -9.18 9.35 9.30
CA ASN A 189 -8.20 10.43 9.45
C ASN A 189 -7.03 10.28 8.48
N VAL A 190 -6.77 9.06 8.00
CA VAL A 190 -5.58 8.70 7.21
C VAL A 190 -5.90 8.06 5.86
N LEU A 191 -7.15 7.61 5.66
CA LEU A 191 -7.68 7.04 4.42
C LEU A 191 -8.99 7.73 4.01
N ASP A 192 -9.10 8.07 2.72
CA ASP A 192 -10.38 8.39 2.10
C ASP A 192 -11.03 7.11 1.56
N VAL A 193 -11.96 6.53 2.34
CA VAL A 193 -12.61 5.25 2.00
C VAL A 193 -13.50 5.38 0.76
N TYR A 194 -14.28 6.47 0.67
CA TYR A 194 -15.10 6.74 -0.51
C TYR A 194 -14.23 6.78 -1.77
N GLU A 195 -13.15 7.54 -1.70
CA GLU A 195 -12.32 7.77 -2.87
C GLU A 195 -11.49 6.54 -3.26
N MET A 196 -11.00 5.77 -2.29
CA MET A 196 -10.37 4.47 -2.53
C MET A 196 -11.32 3.53 -3.29
N ILE A 197 -12.55 3.36 -2.78
CA ILE A 197 -13.56 2.50 -3.39
C ILE A 197 -13.89 3.01 -4.80
N ASN A 198 -14.13 4.32 -4.93
CA ASN A 198 -14.50 4.97 -6.17
C ASN A 198 -13.40 4.82 -7.24
N THR A 199 -12.14 4.92 -6.85
CA THR A 199 -11.00 4.70 -7.74
C THR A 199 -10.88 3.23 -8.14
N MET A 200 -10.91 2.30 -7.17
CA MET A 200 -10.71 0.88 -7.43
C MET A 200 -11.84 0.25 -8.23
N GLN A 201 -13.09 0.66 -8.02
CA GLN A 201 -14.25 0.09 -8.73
C GLN A 201 -14.32 0.49 -10.22
N ARG A 202 -13.72 1.63 -10.60
CA ARG A 202 -13.72 2.14 -11.98
C ARG A 202 -12.72 1.43 -12.90
N LYS A 203 -11.84 0.60 -12.34
CA LYS A 203 -10.85 -0.14 -13.12
C LYS A 203 -11.55 -1.17 -14.02
N ARG A 204 -11.72 -0.80 -15.30
CA ARG A 204 -12.38 -1.60 -16.34
C ARG A 204 -11.85 -3.01 -16.49
N TYR A 205 -10.57 -3.20 -16.18
CA TYR A 205 -9.87 -4.47 -16.30
C TYR A 205 -10.52 -5.61 -15.48
N TRP A 206 -11.25 -5.28 -14.42
CA TRP A 206 -11.91 -6.25 -13.52
C TRP A 206 -13.42 -6.38 -13.77
N THR A 207 -14.00 -5.58 -14.67
CA THR A 207 -15.46 -5.42 -14.78
C THR A 207 -16.06 -5.73 -16.15
N GLU A 208 -15.28 -5.65 -17.23
CA GLU A 208 -15.81 -5.67 -18.61
C GLU A 208 -15.33 -6.87 -19.47
N ARG A 209 -15.05 -8.03 -18.87
CA ARG A 209 -14.91 -9.29 -19.60
C ARG A 209 -15.85 -10.35 -19.07
#